data_AF-A0AAD9RBH8-F1
#
_entry.id   AF-A0AAD9RBH8-F1
#
_cell.length_a   1.000
_cell.length_b   1.000
_cell.length_c   1.000
_cell.angle_alpha   90.00
_cell.angle_beta   90.00
_cell.angle_gamma   90.00
#
_symmetry.space_group_name_H-M   'P 1'
#
loop_
_entity.id
_entity.type
_entity.pdbx_description
1 polymer ?
#
loop_
_entity_poly.entity_id
_entity_poly.type
_entity_poly.pdbx_seq_one_letter_code
_entity_poly.pdbx_strand_id
1 'polypeptide(L)'
;MNIKCALLTKYPVITIRPFCSKLTHKVQDEIYFDQIGRPDPVSHLRPIIFKRPQNETKLEKTYREAREDTQLWNQTFWTKHNNSFTRERKQFQETLKAQGKTTLTADEMSVFYKNFLDKNWRMHLDYNISWYKKNFRLLLLELRNVINRI
;
A
#
# COMPACT_ATOMS: atom_id res chain seq x y z
N MET A 1 -3.85 26.87 -17.49
CA MET A 1 -4.91 26.95 -16.46
C MET A 1 -4.55 25.96 -15.35
N ASN A 2 -3.96 26.45 -14.27
CA ASN A 2 -3.35 25.65 -13.20
C ASN A 2 -4.40 25.34 -12.12
N ILE A 3 -4.80 24.09 -11.99
CA ILE A 3 -5.61 23.64 -10.85
C ILE A 3 -4.65 23.25 -9.73
N LYS A 4 -4.46 24.17 -8.78
CA LYS A 4 -3.82 23.88 -7.49
C LYS A 4 -4.75 22.97 -6.70
N CYS A 5 -4.36 21.71 -6.50
CA CYS A 5 -4.94 20.81 -5.50
C CYS A 5 -4.58 21.33 -4.10
N ALA A 6 -5.36 22.28 -3.61
CA ALA A 6 -5.45 22.58 -2.19
C ALA A 6 -6.29 21.48 -1.54
N LEU A 7 -5.67 20.62 -0.73
CA LEU A 7 -6.23 19.86 0.41
C LEU A 7 -5.14 18.90 0.94
N LEU A 8 -4.04 19.45 1.46
CA LEU A 8 -3.01 18.68 2.17
C LEU A 8 -2.51 19.45 3.41
N THR A 9 -3.44 19.96 4.22
CA THR A 9 -3.11 20.61 5.50
C THR A 9 -3.84 19.90 6.62
N LYS A 10 -3.30 18.76 7.09
CA LYS A 10 -3.48 18.26 8.48
C LYS A 10 -2.73 16.99 8.86
N TYR A 11 -1.89 16.41 7.99
CA TYR A 11 -0.99 15.32 8.39
C TYR A 11 0.39 15.53 7.76
N PRO A 12 1.48 15.55 8.55
CA PRO A 12 2.81 15.61 7.98
C PRO A 12 3.03 14.31 7.19
N VAL A 13 3.09 14.45 5.86
CA VAL A 13 3.51 13.41 4.90
C VAL A 13 5.01 13.18 5.11
N ILE A 14 5.39 12.63 6.26
CA ILE A 14 6.76 12.22 6.54
C ILE A 14 6.88 10.78 6.04
N THR A 15 7.55 10.68 4.89
CA THR A 15 8.18 9.48 4.35
C THR A 15 7.27 8.30 3.98
N ILE A 16 6.37 8.50 3.01
CA ILE A 16 6.33 7.49 1.95
C ILE A 16 7.60 7.78 1.15
N ARG A 17 8.67 6.98 1.30
CA ARG A 17 9.76 7.04 0.31
C ARG A 17 9.08 6.73 -1.02
N PRO A 18 9.04 7.68 -1.97
CA PRO A 18 8.46 7.39 -3.26
C PRO A 18 9.50 6.55 -4.00
N PHE A 19 9.57 5.26 -3.69
CA PHE A 19 10.38 4.35 -4.48
C PHE A 19 9.83 4.29 -5.91
N CYS A 20 8.55 4.61 -6.11
CA CYS A 20 7.89 4.54 -7.39
C CYS A 20 7.87 5.85 -8.21
N SER A 21 8.07 7.05 -7.63
CA SER A 21 7.81 8.30 -8.39
C SER A 21 9.04 9.09 -8.82
N LYS A 22 10.27 8.66 -8.50
CA LYS A 22 11.50 9.39 -8.86
C LYS A 22 12.67 8.48 -9.23
N LEU A 23 12.45 7.49 -10.10
CA LEU A 23 13.55 7.01 -10.92
C LEU A 23 13.79 8.04 -12.01
N THR A 24 15.05 8.43 -12.22
CA THR A 24 15.41 9.30 -13.34
C THR A 24 15.09 8.55 -14.63
N HIS A 25 14.66 9.26 -15.67
CA HIS A 25 14.30 8.67 -16.98
C HIS A 25 15.36 7.67 -17.48
N LYS A 26 16.64 7.99 -17.25
CA LYS A 26 17.80 7.16 -17.56
C LYS A 26 17.80 5.77 -16.90
N VAL A 27 17.31 5.65 -15.67
CA VAL A 27 17.26 4.38 -14.94
C VAL A 27 16.07 3.53 -15.40
N GLN A 28 15.00 4.13 -15.92
CA GLN A 28 13.86 3.38 -16.44
C GLN A 28 14.16 2.64 -17.75
N ASP A 29 14.99 3.24 -18.62
CA ASP A 29 15.32 2.68 -19.94
C ASP A 29 16.15 1.37 -19.85
N GLU A 30 16.83 1.12 -18.74
CA GLU A 30 17.64 -0.09 -18.51
C GLU A 30 16.88 -1.26 -17.85
N ILE A 31 15.59 -1.07 -17.55
CA ILE A 31 14.79 -2.09 -16.85
C ILE A 31 14.20 -3.10 -17.86
N TYR A 32 14.77 -4.30 -17.89
CA TYR A 32 14.33 -5.38 -18.78
C TYR A 32 13.10 -6.14 -18.28
N PHE A 33 12.87 -6.17 -16.97
CA PHE A 33 11.80 -6.90 -16.27
C PHE A 33 11.35 -6.13 -15.01
N ASP A 34 10.14 -6.39 -14.51
CA ASP A 34 9.62 -5.75 -13.30
C ASP A 34 10.54 -6.06 -12.09
N GLN A 35 10.95 -5.02 -11.35
CA GLN A 35 11.89 -5.16 -10.23
C GLN A 35 11.15 -5.08 -8.89
N ILE A 36 11.49 -5.97 -7.96
CA ILE A 36 10.90 -6.02 -6.61
C ILE A 36 11.92 -5.55 -5.58
N GLY A 37 11.55 -4.53 -4.81
CA GLY A 37 12.42 -3.96 -3.77
C GLY A 37 12.42 -4.72 -2.45
N ARG A 38 13.19 -4.18 -1.50
CA ARG A 38 13.15 -4.61 -0.09
C ARG A 38 11.78 -4.28 0.53
N PRO A 39 11.30 -5.05 1.53
CA PRO A 39 10.07 -4.71 2.25
C PRO A 39 10.12 -3.29 2.81
N ASP A 40 9.02 -2.55 2.67
CA ASP A 40 8.88 -1.24 3.31
C ASP A 40 8.82 -1.41 4.85
N PRO A 41 9.54 -0.58 5.63
CA PRO A 41 9.63 -0.75 7.07
C PRO A 41 8.32 -0.48 7.82
N VAL A 42 7.34 0.19 7.20
CA VAL A 42 6.07 0.53 7.85
C VAL A 42 4.94 -0.33 7.31
N SER A 43 4.74 -0.38 6.00
CA SER A 43 3.66 -1.19 5.40
C SER A 43 3.98 -2.68 5.37
N HIS A 44 5.26 -3.05 5.46
CA HIS A 44 5.79 -4.41 5.23
C HIS A 44 5.59 -4.96 3.81
N LEU A 45 5.05 -4.15 2.89
CA LEU A 45 4.85 -4.53 1.50
C LEU A 45 6.09 -4.22 0.67
N ARG A 46 6.39 -5.09 -0.29
CA ARG A 46 7.51 -4.87 -1.23
C ARG A 46 7.08 -3.89 -2.32
N PRO A 47 7.81 -2.78 -2.56
CA PRO A 47 7.55 -1.92 -3.70
C PRO A 47 7.97 -2.64 -5.00
N ILE A 48 7.26 -2.34 -6.08
CA ILE A 48 7.52 -2.89 -7.41
C ILE A 48 7.80 -1.71 -8.34
N ILE A 49 8.87 -1.80 -9.11
CA ILE A 49 9.14 -0.91 -10.24
C ILE A 49 8.71 -1.65 -11.49
N PHE A 50 7.65 -1.17 -12.14
CA PHE A 50 7.18 -1.75 -13.39
C PHE A 50 8.06 -1.30 -14.55
N LYS A 51 8.39 -2.24 -15.43
CA LYS A 51 9.06 -1.94 -16.70
C LYS A 51 8.20 -0.99 -17.53
N ARG A 52 8.84 0.02 -18.12
CA ARG A 52 8.23 0.93 -19.09
C ARG A 52 8.92 0.77 -20.44
N PRO A 53 8.33 0.03 -21.40
CA PRO A 53 8.90 -0.08 -22.73
C PRO A 53 8.77 1.25 -23.49
N GLN A 54 9.77 1.58 -24.32
CA GLN A 54 9.76 2.83 -25.12
C GLN A 54 8.61 2.86 -26.15
N ASN A 55 8.25 1.70 -26.70
CA ASN A 55 7.15 1.54 -27.65
C ASN A 55 5.87 1.02 -26.97
N GLU A 56 5.53 1.52 -25.77
CA GLU A 56 4.33 1.08 -25.07
C GLU A 56 3.06 1.46 -25.84
N THR A 57 2.20 0.47 -26.10
CA THR A 57 0.87 0.76 -26.66
C THR A 57 0.02 1.51 -25.63
N LYS A 58 -1.03 2.21 -26.09
CA LYS A 58 -1.95 2.91 -25.18
C LYS A 58 -2.56 1.97 -24.12
N LEU A 59 -2.83 0.72 -24.49
CA LEU A 59 -3.43 -0.26 -23.57
C LEU A 59 -2.39 -0.83 -22.58
N GLU A 60 -1.14 -1.04 -23.01
CA GLU A 60 -0.04 -1.41 -22.12
C GLU A 60 0.25 -0.33 -21.09
N LYS A 61 0.30 0.93 -21.54
CA LYS A 61 0.43 2.10 -20.66
C LYS A 61 -0.69 2.13 -19.63
N THR A 62 -1.94 1.98 -20.07
CA THR A 62 -3.12 1.97 -19.19
C THR A 62 -3.05 0.84 -18.16
N TYR A 63 -2.59 -0.35 -18.56
CA TYR A 63 -2.42 -1.48 -17.65
C TYR A 63 -1.27 -1.26 -16.66
N ARG A 64 -0.12 -0.76 -17.10
CA ARG A 64 1.02 -0.40 -16.23
C ARG A 64 0.61 0.64 -15.20
N GLU A 65 -0.03 1.72 -15.61
CA GLU A 65 -0.51 2.78 -14.71
C GLU A 65 -1.54 2.24 -13.72
N ALA A 66 -2.48 1.38 -14.16
CA ALA A 66 -3.44 0.75 -13.25
C ALA A 66 -2.76 -0.14 -12.19
N ARG A 67 -1.66 -0.83 -12.54
CA ARG A 67 -0.85 -1.62 -11.61
C ARG A 67 -0.11 -0.72 -10.62
N GLU A 68 0.53 0.34 -11.10
CA GLU A 68 1.19 1.37 -10.28
C GLU A 68 0.23 1.99 -9.27
N ASP A 69 -0.96 2.41 -9.71
CA ASP A 69 -2.00 3.00 -8.87
C ASP A 69 -2.51 2.01 -7.81
N THR A 70 -2.72 0.75 -8.20
CA THR A 70 -3.17 -0.30 -7.28
C THR A 70 -2.12 -0.57 -6.21
N GLN A 71 -0.84 -0.61 -6.60
CA GLN A 71 0.26 -0.82 -5.67
C GLN A 71 0.43 0.37 -4.71
N LEU A 72 0.33 1.61 -5.21
CA LEU A 72 0.40 2.81 -4.39
C LEU A 72 -0.76 2.88 -3.38
N TRP A 73 -1.98 2.54 -3.83
CA TRP A 73 -3.14 2.47 -2.96
C TRP A 73 -2.95 1.44 -1.84
N ASN A 74 -2.46 0.24 -2.19
CA ASN A 74 -2.20 -0.85 -1.24
C ASN A 74 -1.15 -0.44 -0.19
N GLN A 75 -0.02 0.10 -0.66
CA GLN A 75 1.04 0.65 0.20
C GLN A 75 0.50 1.72 1.16
N THR A 76 -0.28 2.66 0.64
CA THR A 76 -0.85 3.75 1.46
C THR A 76 -1.79 3.23 2.53
N PHE A 77 -2.64 2.25 2.19
CA PHE A 77 -3.55 1.63 3.15
C PHE A 77 -2.77 0.97 4.30
N TRP A 78 -1.82 0.09 3.99
CA TRP A 78 -1.08 -0.66 5.00
C TRP A 78 -0.13 0.22 5.82
N THR A 79 0.47 1.25 5.22
CA THR A 79 1.22 2.27 5.99
C THR A 79 0.34 2.93 7.04
N LYS A 80 -0.85 3.39 6.67
CA LYS A 80 -1.78 4.03 7.60
C LYS A 80 -2.27 3.05 8.67
N HIS A 81 -2.63 1.84 8.26
CA HIS A 81 -3.15 0.80 9.14
C HIS A 81 -2.10 0.37 10.18
N ASN A 82 -0.87 0.06 9.73
CA ASN A 82 0.22 -0.40 10.61
C ASN A 82 0.67 0.69 11.59
N ASN A 83 0.64 1.95 11.18
CA ASN A 83 0.87 3.08 12.09
C ASN A 83 -0.20 3.15 13.19
N SER A 84 -1.50 2.98 12.85
CA SER A 84 -2.56 2.95 13.86
C SER A 84 -2.40 1.75 14.80
N PHE A 85 -2.14 0.57 14.25
CA PHE A 85 -1.90 -0.65 15.01
C PHE A 85 -0.75 -0.46 16.01
N THR A 86 0.39 0.05 15.55
CA THR A 86 1.58 0.27 16.40
C THR A 86 1.28 1.24 17.54
N ARG A 87 0.58 2.34 17.24
CA ARG A 87 0.17 3.33 18.24
C ARG A 87 -0.80 2.75 19.26
N GLU A 88 -1.88 2.10 18.82
CA GLU A 88 -2.90 1.52 19.69
C GLU A 88 -2.32 0.39 20.55
N ARG A 89 -1.43 -0.42 19.99
CA ARG A 89 -0.70 -1.45 20.74
C ARG A 89 0.16 -0.85 21.84
N LYS A 90 0.88 0.24 21.53
CA LYS A 90 1.71 0.94 22.53
C LYS A 90 0.86 1.51 23.67
N GLN A 91 -0.27 2.14 23.35
CA GLN A 91 -1.22 2.66 24.35
C GLN A 91 -1.79 1.55 25.24
N PHE A 92 -2.12 0.40 24.65
CA PHE A 92 -2.57 -0.77 25.40
C PHE A 92 -1.50 -1.27 26.37
N GLN A 93 -0.24 -1.39 25.90
CA GLN A 93 0.89 -1.77 26.76
C GLN A 93 1.13 -0.77 27.89
N GLU A 94 1.01 0.53 27.64
CA GLU A 94 1.14 1.57 28.67
C GLU A 94 0.02 1.48 29.72
N THR A 95 -1.20 1.16 29.30
CA THR A 95 -2.36 0.96 30.20
C THR A 95 -2.16 -0.25 31.11
N LEU A 96 -1.66 -1.37 30.58
CA LEU A 96 -1.36 -2.56 31.39
C LEU A 96 -0.24 -2.30 32.40
N LYS A 97 0.80 -1.56 32.00
CA LYS A 97 1.87 -1.14 32.91
C LYS A 97 1.34 -0.26 34.05
N ALA A 98 0.43 0.68 33.75
CA ALA A 98 -0.21 1.51 34.76
C ALA A 98 -1.10 0.70 35.73
N GLN A 99 -1.65 -0.44 35.28
CA GLN A 99 -2.40 -1.39 36.11
C GLN A 99 -1.50 -2.34 36.93
N GLY A 100 -0.18 -2.10 36.94
CA GLY A 100 0.78 -2.91 37.69
C GLY A 100 1.21 -4.21 37.00
N LYS A 101 0.83 -4.40 35.73
CA LYS A 101 1.22 -5.59 34.97
C LYS A 101 2.56 -5.36 34.28
N THR A 102 3.61 -5.99 34.80
CA THR A 102 5.00 -5.84 34.32
C THR A 102 5.33 -6.76 33.16
N THR A 103 4.65 -7.90 33.04
CA THR A 103 4.82 -8.87 31.96
C THR A 103 3.58 -8.90 31.08
N LEU A 104 3.80 -8.80 29.77
CA LEU A 104 2.74 -8.81 28.77
C LEU A 104 2.46 -10.27 28.39
N THR A 105 1.33 -10.79 28.86
CA THR A 105 0.96 -12.19 28.59
C THR A 105 0.32 -12.33 27.21
N ALA A 106 0.34 -13.55 26.66
CA ALA A 106 -0.32 -13.86 25.40
C ALA A 106 -1.84 -13.60 25.48
N ASP A 107 -2.45 -13.90 26.61
CA ASP A 107 -3.89 -13.70 26.84
C ASP A 107 -4.28 -12.22 26.78
N GLU A 108 -3.49 -11.34 27.40
CA GLU A 108 -3.72 -9.89 27.34
C GLU A 108 -3.58 -9.35 25.92
N MET A 109 -2.56 -9.82 25.20
CA MET A 109 -2.40 -9.45 23.80
C MET A 109 -3.54 -9.96 22.94
N SER A 110 -4.10 -11.15 23.23
CA SER A 110 -5.26 -11.67 22.50
C SER A 110 -6.48 -10.75 22.64
N VAL A 111 -6.71 -10.17 23.82
CA VAL A 111 -7.78 -9.20 24.06
C VAL A 111 -7.57 -7.94 23.24
N PHE A 112 -6.34 -7.42 23.20
CA PHE A 112 -6.00 -6.29 22.33
C PHE A 112 -6.25 -6.60 20.86
N TYR A 113 -5.77 -7.75 20.37
CA TYR A 113 -5.94 -8.14 18.98
C TYR A 113 -7.41 -8.23 18.58
N LYS A 114 -8.22 -8.90 19.41
CA LYS A 114 -9.67 -9.00 19.18
C LYS A 114 -10.31 -7.62 19.12
N ASN A 115 -10.07 -6.77 20.12
CA ASN A 115 -10.64 -5.42 20.17
C ASN A 115 -10.21 -4.56 18.99
N PHE A 116 -8.95 -4.64 18.57
CA PHE A 116 -8.45 -3.92 17.41
C PHE A 116 -9.14 -4.38 16.12
N LEU A 117 -9.30 -5.70 15.93
CA LEU A 117 -9.98 -6.26 14.77
C LEU A 117 -11.47 -5.91 14.76
N ASP A 118 -12.15 -6.08 15.89
CA ASP A 118 -13.57 -5.74 16.06
C ASP A 118 -13.84 -4.24 15.85
N LYS A 119 -12.89 -3.37 16.19
CA LYS A 119 -13.00 -1.93 15.92
C LYS A 119 -12.81 -1.60 14.45
N ASN A 120 -11.93 -2.31 13.76
CA ASN A 120 -11.52 -2.00 12.38
C ASN A 120 -12.18 -2.90 11.32
N TRP A 121 -13.12 -3.77 11.69
CA TRP A 121 -13.66 -4.80 10.79
C TRP A 121 -14.26 -4.23 9.50
N ARG A 122 -15.01 -3.12 9.57
CA ARG A 122 -15.59 -2.46 8.37
C ARG A 122 -14.50 -1.97 7.42
N MET A 123 -13.45 -1.35 7.97
CA MET A 123 -12.29 -0.90 7.20
C MET A 123 -11.61 -2.08 6.48
N HIS A 124 -11.43 -3.21 7.17
CA HIS A 124 -10.86 -4.41 6.57
C HIS A 124 -11.73 -5.00 5.47
N LEU A 125 -13.05 -5.02 5.68
CA LEU A 125 -14.00 -5.47 4.66
C LEU A 125 -13.96 -4.59 3.42
N ASP A 126 -14.04 -3.27 3.60
CA ASP A 126 -13.99 -2.28 2.51
C ASP A 126 -12.66 -2.36 1.74
N TYR A 127 -11.56 -2.56 2.45
CA TYR A 127 -10.25 -2.80 1.86
C TYR A 127 -10.26 -4.07 1.00
N ASN A 128 -10.73 -5.21 1.54
CA ASN A 128 -10.74 -6.48 0.81
C ASN A 128 -11.61 -6.39 -0.45
N ILE A 129 -12.81 -5.82 -0.34
CA ILE A 129 -13.71 -5.58 -1.49
C ILE A 129 -12.99 -4.73 -2.55
N SER A 130 -12.34 -3.64 -2.13
CA SER A 130 -11.59 -2.76 -3.03
C SER A 130 -10.39 -3.44 -3.66
N TRP A 131 -9.69 -4.29 -2.90
CA TRP A 131 -8.56 -5.10 -3.34
C TRP A 131 -8.99 -6.07 -4.45
N TYR A 132 -10.06 -6.85 -4.23
CA TYR A 132 -10.59 -7.75 -5.26
C TYR A 132 -11.06 -7.00 -6.50
N LYS A 133 -11.80 -5.89 -6.34
CA LYS A 133 -12.27 -5.09 -7.48
C LYS A 133 -11.11 -4.56 -8.33
N LYS A 134 -10.04 -4.07 -7.70
CA LYS A 134 -8.84 -3.58 -8.40
C LYS A 134 -8.12 -4.71 -9.12
N ASN A 135 -7.89 -5.85 -8.45
CA ASN A 135 -7.22 -6.99 -9.07
C ASN A 135 -8.03 -7.57 -10.24
N PHE A 136 -9.36 -7.66 -10.11
CA PHE A 136 -10.22 -8.09 -11.21
C PHE A 136 -10.13 -7.15 -12.42
N ARG A 137 -10.11 -5.82 -12.19
CA ARG A 137 -9.85 -4.84 -13.26
C ARG A 137 -8.49 -5.06 -13.92
N LEU A 138 -7.44 -5.35 -13.15
CA LEU A 138 -6.10 -5.63 -13.70
C LEU A 138 -6.12 -6.88 -14.59
N LEU A 139 -6.75 -7.97 -14.15
CA LEU A 139 -6.89 -9.19 -14.94
C LEU A 139 -7.60 -8.92 -16.28
N LEU A 140 -8.67 -8.13 -16.28
CA LEU A 140 -9.38 -7.76 -17.51
C LEU A 140 -8.51 -6.93 -18.47
N LEU A 141 -7.74 -5.98 -17.93
CA LEU A 141 -6.82 -5.16 -18.72
C LEU A 141 -5.68 -5.98 -19.32
N GLU A 142 -5.15 -6.92 -18.55
CA GLU A 142 -4.12 -7.85 -19.00
C GLU A 142 -4.63 -8.78 -20.11
N LEU A 143 -5.79 -9.39 -19.92
CA LEU A 143 -6.43 -10.23 -20.94
C LEU A 143 -6.63 -9.46 -22.24
N ARG A 144 -7.14 -8.23 -22.16
CA ARG A 144 -7.31 -7.36 -23.33
C ARG A 144 -5.99 -7.02 -24.01
N ASN A 145 -4.91 -6.80 -23.24
CA ASN A 145 -3.57 -6.57 -23.78
C ASN A 145 -3.03 -7.78 -24.53
N VAL A 146 -3.22 -8.99 -23.98
CA VAL A 146 -2.78 -10.24 -24.63
C VAL A 146 -3.53 -10.46 -25.93
N ILE A 147 -4.86 -10.32 -25.94
CA ILE A 147 -5.68 -10.51 -27.15
C ILE A 147 -5.27 -9.54 -28.26
N ASN A 148 -4.97 -8.28 -27.94
CA ASN A 148 -4.54 -7.29 -28.94
C ASN A 148 -3.15 -7.55 -29.54
N ARG A 149 -2.36 -8.44 -28.94
CA ARG A 149 -1.00 -8.80 -29.40
C ARG A 149 -0.99 -10.10 -30.20
N ILE A 150 -2.09 -10.85 -30.22
CA ILE A 150 -2.32 -12.03 -31.07
C ILE A 150 -2.80 -11.53 -32.44
#